data_AF-A0A420MV44-F1
#
_entry.id   AF-A0A420MV44-F1
#
_cell.length_a   1.000
_cell.length_b   1.000
_cell.length_c   1.000
_cell.angle_alpha   90.00
_cell.angle_beta   90.00
_cell.angle_gamma   90.00
#
_symmetry.space_group_name_H-M   'P 1'
#
loop_
_entity.id
_entity.type
_entity.pdbx_description
1 polymer ?
#
loop_
_entity_poly.entity_id
_entity_poly.type
_entity_poly.pdbx_seq_one_letter_code
_entity_poly.pdbx_strand_id
1 'polypeptide(L)'
;MVTRRRIQAHLRGKPHGLVKKEIDKVKLWAEALDLVESDEEILALPPVPDTSQPIEALGKPKSGGFRCTFTTDCRTVSANSRRRNEHLWKVHGVELDLKPGPRKAGAAEADADLTYWRDGVFYQQLFAKGPRSEYFEVARGHDLESLDAEQVRAELAVQQATQAFQAKSKEARKKEMEVI
;
A
#
# COMPACT_ATOMS: atom_id res chain seq x y z
N MET A 1 11.36 0.16 -9.75
CA MET A 1 10.73 -1.17 -9.65
C MET A 1 11.51 -2.12 -10.53
N VAL A 2 11.89 -3.27 -10.00
CA VAL A 2 12.69 -4.27 -10.71
C VAL A 2 11.97 -5.60 -10.54
N THR A 3 11.38 -6.11 -11.62
CA THR A 3 10.86 -7.48 -11.68
C THR A 3 12.00 -8.44 -12.03
N ARG A 4 11.82 -9.75 -11.83
CA ARG A 4 12.87 -10.74 -12.12
C ARG A 4 13.41 -10.59 -13.55
N ARG A 5 12.53 -10.41 -14.54
CA ARG A 5 12.90 -10.19 -15.95
C ARG A 5 13.72 -8.92 -16.19
N ARG A 6 13.60 -7.92 -15.33
CA ARG A 6 14.28 -6.61 -15.45
C ARG A 6 15.60 -6.53 -14.69
N ILE A 7 15.93 -7.49 -13.82
CA ILE A 7 17.17 -7.48 -13.02
C ILE A 7 18.40 -7.24 -13.92
N GLN A 8 18.53 -7.98 -15.03
CA GLN A 8 19.67 -7.81 -15.93
C GLN A 8 19.74 -6.41 -16.53
N ALA A 9 18.64 -5.92 -17.09
CA ALA A 9 18.60 -4.62 -17.73
C ALA A 9 18.86 -3.49 -16.72
N HIS A 10 18.29 -3.61 -15.52
CA HIS A 10 18.47 -2.66 -14.43
C HIS A 10 19.91 -2.59 -13.95
N LEU A 11 20.54 -3.73 -13.67
CA LEU A 11 21.91 -3.78 -13.14
C LEU A 11 22.97 -3.40 -14.19
N ARG A 12 22.70 -3.61 -15.48
CA ARG A 12 23.54 -3.08 -16.56
C ARG A 12 23.40 -1.57 -16.72
N GLY A 13 22.25 -1.01 -16.38
CA GLY A 13 21.96 0.41 -16.48
C GLY A 13 22.65 1.23 -15.39
N LYS A 14 22.66 2.56 -15.56
CA LYS A 14 23.04 3.49 -14.49
C LYS A 14 21.99 3.45 -13.37
N PRO A 15 22.39 3.57 -12.09
CA PRO A 15 23.73 3.92 -11.61
C PRO A 15 24.69 2.72 -11.43
N HIS A 16 24.23 1.49 -11.68
CA HIS A 16 24.95 0.28 -11.29
C HIS A 16 26.08 -0.10 -12.27
N GLY A 17 25.79 -0.24 -13.56
CA GLY A 17 26.81 -0.54 -14.59
C GLY A 17 27.59 -1.85 -14.37
N LEU A 18 26.97 -2.86 -13.76
CA LEU A 18 27.66 -4.10 -13.33
C LEU A 18 28.05 -4.99 -14.51
N VAL A 19 29.14 -5.75 -14.34
CA VAL A 19 29.58 -6.71 -15.35
C VAL A 19 28.76 -7.99 -15.31
N LYS A 20 28.72 -8.74 -16.42
CA LYS A 20 27.89 -9.95 -16.55
C LYS A 20 28.08 -10.95 -15.40
N LYS A 21 29.33 -11.20 -14.99
CA LYS A 21 29.64 -12.14 -13.89
C LYS A 21 29.00 -11.75 -12.56
N GLU A 22 28.88 -10.46 -12.27
CA GLU A 22 28.23 -9.96 -11.05
C GLU A 22 26.72 -10.07 -11.16
N ILE A 23 26.17 -9.73 -12.32
CA ILE A 23 24.73 -9.86 -12.60
C ILE A 23 24.28 -11.31 -12.49
N ASP A 24 25.06 -12.26 -13.01
CA ASP A 24 24.73 -13.69 -12.97
C ASP A 24 24.67 -14.21 -11.53
N LYS A 25 25.55 -13.72 -10.62
CA LYS A 25 25.45 -14.03 -9.18
C LYS A 25 24.16 -13.50 -8.56
N VAL A 26 23.79 -12.26 -8.88
CA VAL A 26 22.55 -11.66 -8.37
C VAL A 26 21.32 -12.40 -8.90
N LYS A 27 21.34 -12.83 -10.16
CA LYS A 27 20.27 -13.65 -10.73
C LYS A 27 20.13 -14.99 -10.02
N LEU A 28 21.23 -15.71 -9.81
CA LEU A 28 21.20 -17.00 -9.12
C LEU A 28 20.70 -16.87 -7.68
N TRP A 29 21.06 -15.79 -6.99
CA TRP A 29 20.48 -15.45 -5.70
C TRP A 29 18.98 -15.14 -5.80
N ALA A 30 18.57 -14.38 -6.80
CA ALA A 30 17.17 -14.01 -7.03
C ALA A 30 16.28 -15.20 -7.46
N GLU A 31 16.83 -16.26 -8.01
CA GLU A 31 16.12 -17.51 -8.33
C GLU A 31 15.66 -18.25 -7.07
N ALA A 32 16.38 -18.10 -5.95
CA ALA A 32 16.00 -18.70 -4.66
C ALA A 32 14.88 -17.93 -3.93
N LEU A 33 14.48 -16.77 -4.45
CA LEU A 33 13.45 -15.92 -3.85
C LEU A 33 12.13 -16.06 -4.62
N ASP A 34 11.01 -15.86 -3.94
CA ASP A 34 9.71 -15.75 -4.59
C ASP A 34 9.51 -14.30 -5.07
N LEU A 35 9.91 -14.02 -6.31
CA LEU A 35 9.91 -12.68 -6.90
C LEU A 35 8.89 -12.58 -8.02
N VAL A 36 8.26 -11.41 -8.11
CA VAL A 36 7.35 -11.05 -9.20
C VAL A 36 8.10 -11.03 -10.54
N GLU A 37 7.58 -11.77 -11.53
CA GLU A 37 8.23 -11.98 -12.83
C GLU A 37 8.12 -10.77 -13.75
N SER A 38 6.94 -10.14 -13.76
CA SER A 38 6.59 -9.15 -14.78
C SER A 38 5.61 -8.08 -14.29
N ASP A 39 5.41 -7.07 -15.13
CA ASP A 39 4.47 -5.98 -14.85
C ASP A 39 3.02 -6.49 -14.86
N GLU A 40 2.72 -7.55 -15.62
CA GLU A 40 1.40 -8.20 -15.65
C GLU A 40 1.06 -8.85 -14.31
N GLU A 41 2.02 -9.53 -13.67
CA GLU A 41 1.82 -10.08 -12.33
C GLU A 41 1.59 -8.99 -11.28
N ILE A 42 2.28 -7.85 -11.42
CA ILE A 42 2.03 -6.68 -10.56
C ILE A 42 0.61 -6.16 -10.76
N LEU A 43 0.16 -6.05 -12.00
CA LEU A 43 -1.21 -5.61 -12.31
C LEU A 43 -2.26 -6.59 -11.80
N ALA A 44 -1.95 -7.89 -11.78
CA ALA A 44 -2.82 -8.94 -11.27
C ALA A 44 -2.92 -9.00 -9.74
N LEU A 45 -2.08 -8.27 -9.00
CA LEU A 45 -2.19 -8.18 -7.54
C LEU A 45 -3.59 -7.68 -7.15
N PRO A 46 -4.21 -8.20 -6.08
CA PRO A 46 -5.47 -7.64 -5.61
C PRO A 46 -5.29 -6.17 -5.20
N PRO A 47 -6.34 -5.33 -5.33
CA PRO A 47 -6.32 -3.99 -4.74
C PRO A 47 -6.27 -4.10 -3.22
N VAL A 48 -5.48 -3.24 -2.57
CA VAL A 48 -5.44 -3.18 -1.11
C VAL A 48 -6.82 -2.67 -0.61
N PRO A 49 -7.46 -3.35 0.34
CA PRO A 49 -8.70 -2.87 0.95
C PRO A 49 -8.49 -1.54 1.69
N ASP A 50 -9.45 -0.62 1.60
CA ASP A 50 -9.36 0.70 2.26
C ASP A 50 -9.29 0.60 3.80
N THR A 51 -9.79 -0.49 4.38
CA THR A 51 -9.74 -0.80 5.82
C THR A 51 -8.42 -1.46 6.25
N SER A 52 -7.49 -1.69 5.33
CA SER A 52 -6.23 -2.34 5.67
C SER A 52 -5.42 -1.48 6.63
N GLN A 53 -4.69 -2.13 7.53
CA GLN A 53 -3.67 -1.46 8.32
C GLN A 53 -2.55 -0.93 7.41
N PRO A 54 -1.88 0.17 7.81
CA PRO A 54 -0.73 0.66 7.07
C PRO A 54 0.35 -0.42 6.93
N ILE A 55 0.91 -0.55 5.73
CA ILE A 55 1.98 -1.50 5.47
C ILE A 55 3.29 -0.90 6.00
N GLU A 56 3.83 -1.47 7.07
CA GLU A 56 5.02 -0.95 7.76
C GLU A 56 6.24 -0.80 6.83
N ALA A 57 6.47 -1.78 5.94
CA ALA A 57 7.58 -1.78 4.99
C ALA A 57 7.54 -0.61 3.98
N LEU A 58 6.39 0.05 3.81
CA LEU A 58 6.26 1.24 2.96
C LEU A 58 6.52 2.55 3.71
N GLY A 59 6.80 2.47 5.02
CA GLY A 59 6.95 3.61 5.92
C GLY A 59 5.61 4.16 6.40
N LYS A 60 5.68 5.22 7.24
CA LYS A 60 4.48 5.83 7.84
C LYS A 60 3.49 6.30 6.76
N PRO A 61 2.18 6.05 6.95
CA PRO A 61 1.17 6.54 6.02
C PRO A 61 1.19 8.07 5.95
N LYS A 62 0.96 8.61 4.75
CA LYS A 62 0.81 10.05 4.56
C LYS A 62 -0.61 10.45 4.96
N SER A 63 -0.75 11.66 5.50
CA SER A 63 -2.04 12.23 5.91
C SER A 63 -2.51 13.33 4.94
N GLY A 64 -3.77 13.75 5.07
CA GLY A 64 -4.34 14.84 4.28
C GLY A 64 -4.58 14.45 2.81
N GLY A 65 -4.72 13.16 2.53
CA GLY A 65 -5.15 12.70 1.21
C GLY A 65 -6.63 12.99 0.98
N PHE A 66 -7.04 12.88 -0.28
CA PHE A 66 -8.43 12.97 -0.69
C PHE A 66 -8.84 11.69 -1.39
N ARG A 67 -9.97 11.13 -1.00
CA ARG A 67 -10.53 9.89 -1.53
C ARG A 67 -11.75 10.20 -2.40
N CYS A 68 -11.75 9.71 -3.64
CA CYS A 68 -12.88 9.89 -4.54
C CYS A 68 -14.14 9.23 -3.98
N THR A 69 -15.26 9.96 -3.99
CA THR A 69 -16.58 9.51 -3.52
C THR A 69 -17.63 9.48 -4.64
N PHE A 70 -17.22 9.72 -5.90
CA PHE A 70 -18.14 9.77 -7.04
C PHE A 70 -18.92 8.47 -7.24
N THR A 71 -18.26 7.33 -7.09
CA THR A 71 -18.91 6.01 -6.98
C THR A 71 -18.38 5.27 -5.76
N THR A 72 -19.16 4.30 -5.27
CA THR A 72 -18.75 3.42 -4.17
C THR A 72 -17.52 2.56 -4.53
N ASP A 73 -17.38 2.23 -5.82
CA ASP A 73 -16.32 1.34 -6.31
C ASP A 73 -15.05 2.09 -6.72
N CYS A 74 -15.13 3.41 -6.93
CA CYS A 74 -13.95 4.19 -7.26
C CYS A 74 -13.00 4.17 -6.06
N ARG A 75 -11.78 3.66 -6.26
CA ARG A 75 -10.74 3.54 -5.22
C ARG A 75 -9.65 4.61 -5.22
N THR A 76 -9.80 5.62 -6.07
CA THR A 76 -8.76 6.61 -6.26
C THR A 76 -8.54 7.47 -5.02
N VAL A 77 -7.26 7.61 -4.65
CA VAL A 77 -6.76 8.58 -3.68
C VAL A 77 -5.78 9.52 -4.35
N SER A 78 -5.85 10.81 -4.02
CA SER A 78 -4.89 11.81 -4.46
C SER A 78 -4.72 12.92 -3.44
N ALA A 79 -3.50 13.39 -3.22
CA ALA A 79 -3.22 14.61 -2.47
C ALA A 79 -3.07 15.85 -3.39
N ASN A 80 -3.08 15.65 -4.72
CA ASN A 80 -2.82 16.70 -5.69
C ASN A 80 -4.13 17.11 -6.41
N SER A 81 -4.50 18.39 -6.32
CA SER A 81 -5.73 18.95 -6.91
C SER A 81 -5.81 18.77 -8.42
N ARG A 82 -4.72 19.02 -9.15
CA ARG A 82 -4.66 18.77 -10.60
C ARG A 82 -4.98 17.32 -10.93
N ARG A 83 -4.40 16.37 -10.18
CA ARG A 83 -4.67 14.93 -10.39
C ARG A 83 -6.11 14.55 -10.03
N ARG A 84 -6.70 15.19 -9.01
CA ARG A 84 -8.13 15.00 -8.68
C ARG A 84 -9.02 15.43 -9.83
N ASN A 85 -8.81 16.64 -10.35
CA ASN A 85 -9.59 17.17 -11.46
C ASN A 85 -9.43 16.31 -12.73
N GLU A 86 -8.19 15.90 -13.03
CA GLU A 86 -7.90 14.99 -14.14
C GLU A 86 -8.61 13.65 -13.98
N HIS A 87 -8.65 13.09 -12.78
CA HIS A 87 -9.37 11.86 -12.49
C HIS A 87 -10.88 12.02 -12.70
N LEU A 88 -11.51 13.08 -12.16
CA LEU A 88 -12.94 13.33 -12.33
C LEU A 88 -13.34 13.42 -13.80
N TRP A 89 -12.58 14.15 -14.60
CA TRP A 89 -12.86 14.27 -16.03
C TRP A 89 -12.59 12.96 -16.80
N LYS A 90 -11.43 12.33 -16.60
CA LYS A 90 -11.05 11.14 -17.38
C LYS A 90 -11.80 9.86 -17.01
N VAL A 91 -12.12 9.69 -15.73
CA VAL A 91 -12.71 8.45 -15.20
C VAL A 91 -14.22 8.58 -15.04
N HIS A 92 -14.71 9.76 -14.64
CA HIS A 92 -16.14 9.98 -14.36
C HIS A 92 -16.82 10.89 -15.38
N GLY A 93 -16.10 11.41 -16.38
CA GLY A 93 -16.68 12.27 -17.43
C GLY A 93 -17.17 13.62 -16.91
N VAL A 94 -16.75 14.03 -15.71
CA VAL A 94 -17.17 15.31 -15.12
C VAL A 94 -16.42 16.44 -15.81
N GLU A 95 -17.15 17.23 -16.60
CA GLU A 95 -16.64 18.50 -17.09
C GLU A 95 -16.64 19.51 -15.94
N LEU A 96 -15.47 19.70 -15.34
CA LEU A 96 -15.26 20.84 -14.45
C LEU A 96 -15.15 22.07 -15.35
N ASP A 97 -16.20 22.89 -15.38
CA ASP A 97 -16.28 24.15 -16.15
C ASP A 97 -15.13 25.10 -15.77
N LEU A 98 -13.94 24.86 -16.30
CA LEU A 98 -12.80 25.76 -16.22
C LEU A 98 -13.00 26.86 -17.28
N LYS A 99 -14.07 27.66 -17.17
CA LYS A 99 -14.20 28.85 -18.02
C LYS A 99 -12.96 29.73 -17.82
N PRO A 100 -12.24 30.11 -18.90
CA PRO A 100 -11.09 30.99 -18.82
C PRO A 100 -11.58 32.42 -18.58
N GLY A 101 -11.79 32.78 -17.33
CA GLY A 101 -12.14 34.12 -16.90
C GLY A 101 -11.40 34.48 -15.61
N PRO A 102 -11.26 35.78 -15.27
CA PRO A 102 -10.56 36.20 -14.06
C PRO A 102 -11.31 35.67 -12.84
N ARG A 103 -10.74 34.68 -12.14
CA ARG A 103 -11.36 34.16 -10.91
C ARG A 103 -11.07 35.09 -9.76
N LYS A 104 -12.11 35.43 -9.00
CA LYS A 104 -11.92 35.92 -7.63
C LYS A 104 -11.34 34.78 -6.80
N ALA A 105 -10.19 35.03 -6.18
CA ALA A 105 -9.55 34.08 -5.29
C ALA A 105 -10.51 33.74 -4.13
N GLY A 106 -10.90 32.47 -4.01
CA GLY A 106 -11.38 31.93 -2.73
C GLY A 106 -12.66 31.08 -2.71
N ALA A 107 -13.53 31.06 -3.72
CA ALA A 107 -14.89 30.51 -3.51
C ALA A 107 -15.24 29.18 -4.22
N ALA A 108 -14.76 28.93 -5.44
CA ALA A 108 -15.29 27.82 -6.26
C ALA A 108 -14.49 26.50 -6.19
N GLU A 109 -13.20 26.55 -5.85
CA GLU A 109 -12.36 25.34 -5.78
C GLU A 109 -12.64 24.51 -4.52
N ALA A 110 -12.99 25.15 -3.40
CA ALA A 110 -13.25 24.45 -2.15
C ALA A 110 -14.53 23.60 -2.18
N ASP A 111 -15.57 24.06 -2.87
CA ASP A 111 -16.90 23.43 -2.85
C ASP A 111 -16.98 22.19 -3.77
N ALA A 112 -16.34 22.27 -4.95
CA ALA A 112 -16.26 21.14 -5.88
C ALA A 112 -15.28 20.05 -5.40
N ASP A 113 -14.19 20.43 -4.73
CA ASP A 113 -13.25 19.47 -4.14
C ASP A 113 -13.92 18.65 -3.02
N LEU A 114 -14.79 19.24 -2.19
CA LEU A 114 -15.49 18.51 -1.13
C LEU A 114 -16.69 17.68 -1.63
N THR A 115 -17.30 18.06 -2.75
CA THR A 115 -18.47 17.34 -3.29
C THR A 115 -18.13 15.92 -3.73
N TYR A 116 -16.98 15.74 -4.39
CA TYR A 116 -16.57 14.44 -4.97
C TYR A 116 -15.39 13.79 -4.27
N TRP A 117 -14.88 14.42 -3.22
CA TRP A 117 -13.76 13.89 -2.45
C TRP A 117 -13.99 14.02 -0.96
N ARG A 118 -13.70 12.94 -0.25
CA ARG A 118 -13.57 12.95 1.20
C ARG A 118 -12.12 13.23 1.55
N ASP A 119 -11.88 14.28 2.32
CA ASP A 119 -10.57 14.69 2.79
C ASP A 119 -10.11 13.90 4.02
N GLY A 120 -8.95 14.27 4.56
CA GLY A 120 -8.44 13.74 5.83
C GLY A 120 -7.99 12.28 5.81
N VAL A 121 -7.88 11.64 4.63
CA VAL A 121 -7.57 10.21 4.58
C VAL A 121 -6.08 9.94 4.73
N PHE A 122 -5.76 8.82 5.37
CA PHE A 122 -4.41 8.26 5.38
C PHE A 122 -4.18 7.41 4.13
N TYR A 123 -2.99 7.51 3.54
CA TYR A 123 -2.72 6.86 2.27
C TYR A 123 -1.26 6.43 2.10
N GLN A 124 -1.08 5.38 1.31
CA GLN A 124 0.23 4.80 0.96
C GLN A 124 0.27 4.45 -0.53
N GLN A 125 1.44 4.04 -1.01
CA GLN A 125 1.71 3.68 -2.41
C GLN A 125 2.62 2.46 -2.42
N LEU A 126 2.24 1.41 -3.16
CA LEU A 126 3.05 0.18 -3.25
C LEU A 126 4.40 0.46 -3.94
N PHE A 127 4.35 1.20 -5.05
CA PHE A 127 5.53 1.51 -5.84
C PHE A 127 5.60 2.99 -6.18
N ALA A 128 6.76 3.62 -6.00
CA ALA A 128 6.94 5.03 -6.31
C ALA A 128 6.67 5.39 -7.79
N LYS A 129 6.92 4.45 -8.72
CA LYS A 129 6.77 4.61 -10.17
C LYS A 129 6.39 3.28 -10.82
N GLY A 130 5.69 3.34 -11.95
CA GLY A 130 5.34 2.19 -12.77
C GLY A 130 3.92 1.68 -12.53
N PRO A 131 3.61 0.43 -12.92
CA PRO A 131 2.35 -0.22 -12.60
C PRO A 131 2.08 -0.21 -11.09
N ARG A 132 0.81 -0.07 -10.68
CA ARG A 132 0.42 -0.06 -9.26
C ARG A 132 1.10 1.05 -8.43
N SER A 133 1.38 2.18 -9.07
CA SER A 133 1.91 3.39 -8.43
C SER A 133 0.80 4.37 -8.05
N GLU A 134 -0.47 3.99 -8.15
CA GLU A 134 -1.55 4.74 -7.54
C GLU A 134 -1.47 4.73 -6.00
N TYR A 135 -2.01 5.78 -5.40
CA TYR A 135 -2.20 5.82 -3.95
C TYR A 135 -3.45 5.02 -3.58
N PHE A 136 -3.40 4.34 -2.44
CA PHE A 136 -4.53 3.67 -1.83
C PHE A 136 -4.73 4.16 -0.40
N GLU A 137 -5.97 4.08 0.07
CA GLU A 137 -6.35 4.46 1.42
C GLU A 137 -6.00 3.35 2.40
N VAL A 138 -5.63 3.72 3.61
CA VAL A 138 -5.43 2.82 4.74
C VAL A 138 -6.17 3.33 5.97
N ALA A 139 -6.44 2.43 6.91
CA ALA A 139 -7.08 2.76 8.18
C ALA A 139 -8.46 3.43 8.04
N ARG A 140 -9.22 3.15 6.97
CA ARG A 140 -10.56 3.73 6.80
C ARG A 140 -11.45 3.41 8.02
N GLY A 141 -11.95 4.47 8.66
CA GLY A 141 -12.87 4.34 9.80
C GLY A 141 -12.18 4.02 11.13
N HIS A 142 -10.85 4.04 11.15
CA HIS A 142 -10.06 3.81 12.34
C HIS A 142 -9.07 4.97 12.55
N ASP A 143 -8.75 5.22 13.81
CA ASP A 143 -7.62 6.07 14.17
C ASP A 143 -6.33 5.24 14.19
N LEU A 144 -5.21 5.83 13.77
CA LEU A 144 -3.93 5.11 13.65
C LEU A 144 -3.41 4.65 15.03
N GLU A 145 -3.57 5.46 16.08
CA GLU A 145 -3.13 5.08 17.42
C GLU A 145 -3.98 3.92 17.97
N SER A 146 -5.27 3.92 17.64
CA SER A 146 -6.18 2.84 17.98
C SER A 146 -5.80 1.53 17.28
N LEU A 147 -5.40 1.58 16.01
CA LEU A 147 -4.94 0.40 15.26
C LEU A 147 -3.63 -0.16 15.82
N ASP A 148 -2.66 0.70 16.15
CA ASP A 148 -1.40 0.28 16.74
C ASP A 148 -1.65 -0.40 18.10
N ALA A 149 -2.53 0.17 18.93
CA ALA A 149 -2.90 -0.42 20.21
C ALA A 149 -3.64 -1.76 20.06
N GLU A 150 -4.51 -1.91 19.06
CA GLU A 150 -5.15 -3.19 18.72
C GLU A 150 -4.14 -4.23 18.27
N GLN A 151 -3.18 -3.86 17.42
CA GLN A 151 -2.13 -4.75 16.96
C GLN A 151 -1.27 -5.26 18.12
N VAL A 152 -0.78 -4.35 18.97
CA VAL A 152 0.01 -4.73 20.15
C VAL A 152 -0.75 -5.68 21.07
N ARG A 153 -2.06 -5.45 21.27
CA ARG A 153 -2.91 -6.35 22.06
C ARG A 153 -3.07 -7.72 21.40
N ALA A 154 -3.27 -7.77 20.08
CA ALA A 154 -3.39 -9.03 19.35
C ALA A 154 -2.08 -9.84 19.39
N GLU A 155 -0.94 -9.18 19.18
CA GLU A 155 0.38 -9.81 19.28
C GLU A 155 0.65 -10.36 20.68
N LEU A 156 0.31 -9.60 21.72
CA LEU A 156 0.42 -10.05 23.10
C LEU A 156 -0.46 -11.29 23.36
N ALA A 157 -1.69 -11.30 22.85
CA ALA A 157 -2.60 -12.43 23.00
C ALA A 157 -2.07 -13.69 22.31
N VAL A 158 -1.50 -13.56 21.11
CA VAL A 158 -0.87 -14.68 20.39
C VAL A 158 0.34 -15.22 21.16
N GLN A 159 1.18 -14.33 21.71
CA GLN A 159 2.31 -14.74 22.55
C GLN A 159 1.85 -15.50 23.80
N GLN A 160 0.83 -14.99 24.50
CA GLN A 160 0.26 -15.65 25.67
C GLN A 160 -0.33 -17.02 25.33
N ALA A 161 -1.08 -17.13 24.23
CA ALA A 161 -1.64 -18.40 23.76
C ALA A 161 -0.53 -19.42 23.43
N THR A 162 0.55 -18.96 22.79
CA THR A 162 1.71 -19.79 22.44
C THR A 162 2.42 -20.30 23.71
N GLN A 163 2.64 -19.42 24.69
CA GLN A 163 3.24 -19.81 25.97
C GLN A 163 2.37 -20.80 26.73
N ALA A 164 1.06 -20.56 26.80
CA ALA A 164 0.11 -21.47 27.45
C ALA A 164 0.09 -22.85 26.77
N PHE A 165 0.12 -22.88 25.43
CA PHE A 165 0.20 -24.13 24.66
C PHE A 165 1.50 -24.89 24.94
N GLN A 166 2.65 -24.20 24.96
CA GLN A 166 3.93 -24.81 25.26
C GLN A 166 4.00 -25.33 26.70
N ALA A 167 3.46 -24.59 27.67
CA ALA A 167 3.40 -25.01 29.06
C ALA A 167 2.57 -26.29 29.22
N LYS A 168 1.36 -26.34 28.65
CA LYS A 168 0.51 -27.55 28.66
C LYS A 168 1.17 -28.73 27.97
N SER A 169 1.85 -28.50 26.84
CA SER A 169 2.56 -29.55 26.11
C SER A 169 3.73 -30.12 26.92
N LYS A 170 4.48 -29.29 27.65
CA LYS A 170 5.56 -29.74 28.55
C LYS A 170 5.01 -30.53 29.73
N GLU A 171 3.90 -30.11 30.32
CA GLU A 171 3.26 -30.80 31.44
C GLU A 171 2.72 -32.17 31.03
N ALA A 172 2.11 -32.28 29.84
CA ALA A 172 1.65 -33.55 29.29
C ALA A 172 2.81 -34.54 29.09
N ARG A 173 3.92 -34.10 28.48
CA ARG A 173 5.13 -34.93 28.31
C ARG A 173 5.73 -35.37 29.63
N LYS A 174 5.70 -34.53 30.67
CA LYS A 174 6.19 -34.90 32.00
C LYS A 174 5.33 -35.99 32.63
N LYS A 175 4.00 -35.89 32.52
CA LYS A 175 3.07 -36.93 33.01
C LYS A 175 3.22 -38.25 32.27
N GLU A 176 3.45 -38.24 30.95
CA GLU A 176 3.73 -39.45 30.19
C GLU A 176 5.02 -40.15 30.64
N MET A 177 6.05 -39.37 31.02
CA MET A 177 7.34 -39.89 31.46
C MET A 177 7.33 -40.41 32.92
N GLU A 178 6.39 -39.98 33.75
CA GLU A 178 6.19 -40.47 35.13
C GLU A 178 5.31 -41.74 35.20
N VAL A 179 4.69 -42.14 34.09
CA VAL A 179 3.81 -43.32 33.98
C VAL A 179 4.56 -44.55 33.44
N ILE A 180 5.82 -44.39 33.00
CA ILE A 180 6.73 -45.47 32.53
C ILE A 180 7.68 -45.85 33.67
#